data_AF-A0A961Q4C1-F1
#
_entry.id   AF-A0A961Q4C1-F1
#
_cell.length_a   1.000
_cell.length_b   1.000
_cell.length_c   1.000
_cell.angle_alpha   90.00
_cell.angle_beta   90.00
_cell.angle_gamma   90.00
#
_symmetry.space_group_name_H-M   'P 1'
#
loop_
_entity.id
_entity.type
_entity.pdbx_description
1 polymer ?
#
loop_
_entity_poly.entity_id
_entity_poly.type
_entity_poly.pdbx_seq_one_letter_code
_entity_poly.pdbx_strand_id
1 'polypeptide(L)'
;MDMTPAELEKRLAAALERRGLASAAEVAWATAWLEGCGYPGLKMLDEALSDPVRERDLQRDVVGLDLAGVSCVFLAPAIMRQVASERRVFLRNVRHGLFLLPFTVRENVAIGCPVDPAFAVGGERTKNPYAEKLAAAETSGISVDDRLLASI
;
A
#
# COMPACT_ATOMS: atom_id res chain seq x y z
N MET A 1 -0.98 3.61 -21.27
CA MET A 1 -0.59 5.03 -21.54
C MET A 1 0.61 5.40 -20.66
N ASP A 2 1.49 6.29 -21.12
CA ASP A 2 2.53 6.87 -20.24
C ASP A 2 1.93 8.04 -19.45
N MET A 3 2.11 8.03 -18.13
CA MET A 3 1.70 9.13 -17.25
C MET A 3 2.65 9.23 -16.06
N THR A 4 2.68 10.37 -15.37
CA THR A 4 3.47 10.49 -14.14
C THR A 4 2.78 9.81 -12.96
N PRO A 5 3.52 9.36 -11.93
CA PRO A 5 2.91 8.92 -10.67
C PRO A 5 1.93 9.96 -10.08
N ALA A 6 2.25 11.25 -10.12
CA ALA A 6 1.35 12.30 -9.65
C ALA A 6 0.03 12.38 -10.45
N GLU A 7 0.07 12.20 -11.77
CA GLU A 7 -1.13 12.14 -12.61
C GLU A 7 -1.98 10.90 -12.29
N LEU A 8 -1.32 9.75 -12.10
CA LEU A 8 -1.98 8.51 -11.70
C LEU A 8 -2.66 8.64 -10.34
N GLU A 9 -1.95 9.16 -9.34
CA GLU A 9 -2.48 9.43 -7.99
C GLU A 9 -3.75 10.28 -8.06
N LYS A 10 -3.70 11.41 -8.79
CA LYS A 10 -4.85 12.31 -8.90
C LYS A 10 -6.07 11.62 -9.53
N ARG A 11 -5.86 10.81 -10.57
CA ARG A 11 -6.96 10.06 -11.23
C ARG A 11 -7.55 9.01 -10.30
N LEU A 12 -6.69 8.25 -9.61
CA LEU A 12 -7.11 7.23 -8.65
C LEU A 12 -7.85 7.83 -7.47
N ALA A 13 -7.37 8.93 -6.89
CA ALA A 13 -8.03 9.59 -5.76
C ALA A 13 -9.47 9.95 -6.13
N ALA A 14 -9.68 10.61 -7.27
CA ALA A 14 -11.01 10.96 -7.74
C ALA A 14 -11.90 9.74 -8.03
N ALA A 15 -11.35 8.66 -8.57
CA ALA A 15 -12.11 7.42 -8.82
C ALA A 15 -12.53 6.73 -7.52
N LEU A 16 -11.60 6.59 -6.57
CA LEU A 16 -11.82 5.93 -5.27
C LEU A 16 -12.76 6.75 -4.37
N GLU A 17 -12.68 8.08 -4.40
CA GLU A 17 -13.65 8.96 -3.72
C GLU A 17 -15.07 8.76 -4.25
N ARG A 18 -15.26 8.66 -5.57
CA ARG A 18 -16.58 8.38 -6.17
C ARG A 18 -17.13 7.01 -5.76
N ARG A 19 -16.26 6.05 -5.45
CA ARG A 19 -16.64 4.74 -4.92
C ARG A 19 -16.91 4.74 -3.40
N GLY A 20 -16.73 5.88 -2.73
CA GLY A 20 -16.89 6.00 -1.29
C GLY A 20 -15.82 5.24 -0.49
N LEU A 21 -14.64 5.02 -1.06
CA LEU A 21 -13.58 4.31 -0.35
C LEU A 21 -13.01 5.19 0.77
N ALA A 22 -12.97 4.65 1.99
CA ALA A 22 -12.27 5.29 3.09
C ALA A 22 -10.77 5.44 2.77
N SER A 23 -10.18 6.58 3.15
CA SER A 23 -8.76 6.88 2.87
C SER A 23 -8.37 6.82 1.39
N ALA A 24 -9.30 7.16 0.48
CA ALA A 24 -9.08 7.17 -0.97
C ALA A 24 -7.75 7.84 -1.40
N ALA A 25 -7.41 9.00 -0.83
CA ALA A 25 -6.16 9.70 -1.13
C ALA A 25 -4.90 8.89 -0.75
N GLU A 26 -4.89 8.24 0.42
CA GLU A 26 -3.77 7.41 0.87
C GLU A 26 -3.61 6.17 -0.01
N VAL A 27 -4.72 5.56 -0.41
CA VAL A 27 -4.72 4.40 -1.32
C VAL A 27 -4.22 4.79 -2.70
N ALA A 28 -4.70 5.92 -3.24
CA ALA A 28 -4.28 6.43 -4.53
C ALA A 28 -2.77 6.74 -4.57
N TRP A 29 -2.27 7.44 -3.54
CA TRP A 29 -0.85 7.74 -3.39
C TRP A 29 -0.01 6.46 -3.32
N ALA A 30 -0.39 5.50 -2.46
CA ALA A 30 0.34 4.25 -2.29
C ALA A 30 0.36 3.42 -3.59
N THR A 31 -0.75 3.36 -4.32
CA THR A 31 -0.82 2.71 -5.64
C THR A 31 0.13 3.37 -6.63
N ALA A 32 0.07 4.70 -6.77
CA ALA A 32 0.93 5.42 -7.71
C ALA A 32 2.42 5.30 -7.36
N TRP A 33 2.75 5.33 -6.06
CA TRP A 33 4.10 5.12 -5.57
C TRP A 33 4.64 3.73 -5.94
N LEU A 34 3.80 2.69 -5.79
CA LEU A 34 4.18 1.32 -6.15
C LEU A 34 4.46 1.18 -7.64
N GLU A 35 3.57 1.71 -8.49
CA GLU A 35 3.78 1.75 -9.94
C GLU A 35 5.06 2.52 -10.30
N GLY A 36 5.28 3.67 -9.67
CA GLY A 36 6.53 4.46 -9.77
C GLY A 36 7.80 3.68 -9.42
N CYS A 37 7.69 2.67 -8.55
CA CYS A 37 8.81 1.81 -8.17
C CYS A 37 8.94 0.53 -9.02
N GLY A 38 8.04 0.32 -9.98
CA GLY A 38 7.95 -0.89 -10.80
C GLY A 38 7.28 -2.07 -10.09
N TYR A 39 6.46 -1.81 -9.08
CA TYR A 39 5.64 -2.80 -8.39
C TYR A 39 4.18 -2.75 -8.90
N PRO A 40 3.44 -3.87 -8.85
CA PRO A 40 2.11 -3.97 -9.45
C PRO A 40 1.01 -3.37 -8.55
N GLY A 41 1.08 -2.07 -8.30
CA GLY A 41 0.16 -1.33 -7.42
C GLY A 41 -1.29 -1.35 -7.90
N LEU A 42 -1.53 -1.11 -9.19
CA LEU A 42 -2.85 -1.10 -9.80
C LEU A 42 -3.50 -2.49 -9.76
N LYS A 43 -2.69 -3.54 -9.99
CA LYS A 43 -3.19 -4.92 -9.95
C LYS A 43 -3.66 -5.29 -8.56
N MET A 44 -2.87 -4.98 -7.53
CA MET A 44 -3.27 -5.22 -6.14
C MET A 44 -4.51 -4.41 -5.74
N LEU A 45 -4.65 -3.19 -6.25
CA LEU A 45 -5.83 -2.35 -6.00
C LEU A 45 -7.09 -2.96 -6.64
N ASP A 46 -7.04 -3.35 -7.91
CA ASP A 46 -8.16 -3.98 -8.61
C ASP A 46 -8.58 -5.32 -7.96
N GLU A 47 -7.59 -6.16 -7.61
CA GLU A 47 -7.82 -7.41 -6.88
C GLU A 47 -8.47 -7.16 -5.51
N ALA A 48 -8.05 -6.11 -4.79
CA ALA A 48 -8.64 -5.75 -3.51
C ALA A 48 -10.05 -5.16 -3.64
N LEU A 49 -10.31 -4.34 -4.66
CA LEU A 49 -11.63 -3.76 -4.90
C LEU A 49 -12.67 -4.81 -5.28
N SER A 50 -12.23 -5.95 -5.83
CA SER A 50 -13.07 -7.11 -6.11
C SER A 50 -13.49 -7.87 -4.85
N ASP A 51 -12.86 -7.60 -3.70
CA ASP A 51 -13.22 -8.26 -2.44
C ASP A 51 -14.46 -7.64 -1.79
N PRO A 52 -15.36 -8.48 -1.23
CA PRO A 52 -16.54 -8.01 -0.51
C PRO A 52 -16.22 -7.45 0.89
N VAL A 53 -15.09 -7.85 1.48
CA VAL A 53 -14.67 -7.41 2.81
C VAL A 53 -13.50 -6.45 2.70
N ARG A 54 -13.70 -5.22 3.14
CA ARG A 54 -12.72 -4.12 3.02
C ARG A 54 -12.31 -3.50 4.35
N GLU A 55 -12.97 -3.91 5.43
CA GLU A 55 -12.76 -3.35 6.75
C GLU A 55 -12.55 -4.46 7.77
N ARG A 56 -11.74 -4.15 8.79
CA ARG A 56 -11.48 -5.05 9.91
C ARG A 56 -11.13 -4.22 11.13
N ASP A 57 -11.77 -4.52 12.25
CA ASP A 57 -11.26 -4.04 13.54
C ASP A 57 -9.98 -4.80 13.89
N LEU A 58 -8.87 -4.06 14.00
CA LEU A 58 -7.55 -4.62 14.22
C LEU A 58 -7.33 -4.79 15.71
N GLN A 59 -7.50 -6.02 16.18
CA GLN A 59 -7.22 -6.40 17.56
C GLN A 59 -5.94 -7.22 17.63
N ARG A 60 -5.08 -6.84 18.58
CA ARG A 60 -3.81 -7.52 18.82
C ARG A 60 -4.02 -8.70 19.75
N ASP A 61 -3.52 -9.86 19.35
CA ASP A 61 -3.39 -11.04 20.21
C ASP A 61 -1.92 -11.28 20.60
N VAL A 62 -1.66 -12.42 21.25
CA VAL A 62 -0.32 -12.81 21.71
C VAL A 62 0.69 -13.01 20.57
N VAL A 63 0.21 -13.21 19.33
CA VAL A 63 1.03 -13.42 18.13
C VAL A 63 1.16 -12.12 17.33
N GLY A 64 0.11 -11.31 17.24
CA GLY A 64 0.10 -10.07 16.48
C GLY A 64 -1.29 -9.62 16.03
N LEU A 65 -1.35 -8.93 14.89
CA LEU A 65 -2.58 -8.50 14.24
C LEU A 65 -3.02 -9.56 13.22
N ASP A 66 -4.22 -10.10 13.40
CA ASP A 66 -4.87 -10.94 12.40
C ASP A 66 -5.61 -10.09 11.38
N LEU A 67 -5.11 -10.07 10.15
CA LEU A 67 -5.77 -9.34 9.07
C LEU A 67 -6.94 -10.12 8.46
N ALA A 68 -7.11 -11.40 8.82
CA ALA A 68 -8.17 -12.28 8.34
C ALA A 68 -8.31 -12.32 6.80
N GLY A 69 -7.20 -12.14 6.08
CA GLY A 69 -7.18 -12.09 4.62
C GLY A 69 -7.68 -10.77 4.01
N VAL A 70 -8.07 -9.78 4.81
CA VAL A 70 -8.45 -8.44 4.33
C VAL A 70 -7.20 -7.75 3.79
N SER A 71 -7.36 -7.12 2.62
CA SER A 71 -6.23 -6.52 1.92
C SER A 71 -5.58 -5.37 2.68
N CYS A 72 -4.24 -5.35 2.70
CA CYS A 72 -3.47 -4.20 3.15
C CYS A 72 -3.72 -2.92 2.34
N VAL A 73 -4.33 -3.01 1.15
CA VAL A 73 -4.84 -1.83 0.42
C VAL A 73 -5.76 -0.99 1.30
N PHE A 74 -6.61 -1.65 2.10
CA PHE A 74 -7.55 -0.97 3.00
C PHE A 74 -6.97 -0.77 4.41
N LEU A 75 -6.16 -1.72 4.87
CA LEU A 75 -5.71 -1.77 6.26
C LEU A 75 -4.39 -1.02 6.54
N ALA A 76 -3.61 -0.67 5.52
CA ALA A 76 -2.30 -0.07 5.72
C ALA A 76 -2.31 1.17 6.65
N PRO A 77 -3.21 2.16 6.49
CA PRO A 77 -3.27 3.30 7.42
C PRO A 77 -3.55 2.89 8.87
N ALA A 78 -4.41 1.89 9.10
CA ALA A 78 -4.74 1.41 10.44
C ALA A 78 -3.57 0.64 11.08
N ILE A 79 -2.87 -0.18 10.28
CA ILE A 79 -1.66 -0.90 10.71
C ILE A 79 -0.57 0.10 11.10
N MET A 80 -0.36 1.16 10.32
CA MET A 80 0.66 2.16 10.64
C MET A 80 0.37 2.94 11.92
N ARG A 81 -0.91 3.20 12.24
CA ARG A 81 -1.27 3.77 13.55
C ARG A 81 -0.88 2.86 14.71
N GLN A 82 -1.06 1.55 14.58
CA GLN A 82 -0.63 0.57 15.58
C GLN A 82 0.90 0.51 15.70
N VAL A 83 1.63 0.59 14.58
CA VAL A 83 3.10 0.66 14.59
C VAL A 83 3.59 1.89 15.34
N ALA A 84 2.97 3.06 15.13
CA ALA A 84 3.34 4.29 15.81
C ALA A 84 3.20 4.17 17.34
N SER A 85 2.17 3.48 17.83
CA SER A 85 1.98 3.25 19.27
C SER A 85 2.89 2.15 19.84
N GLU A 86 3.20 1.11 19.08
CA GLU A 86 3.81 -0.12 19.61
C GLU A 86 5.26 -0.35 19.18
N ARG A 87 5.81 0.52 18.31
CA ARG A 87 7.13 0.44 17.65
C ARG A 87 7.32 -0.76 16.71
N ARG A 88 6.65 -1.89 16.97
CA ARG A 88 6.67 -3.08 16.14
C ARG A 88 5.34 -3.82 16.22
N VAL A 89 4.82 -4.22 15.06
CA VAL A 89 3.66 -5.11 14.95
C VAL A 89 4.02 -6.33 14.11
N PHE A 90 3.44 -7.48 14.45
CA PHE A 90 3.50 -8.71 13.67
C PHE A 90 2.15 -8.91 12.97
N LEU A 91 2.18 -9.24 11.68
CA LEU A 91 0.97 -9.39 10.87
C LEU A 91 0.80 -10.84 10.45
N ARG A 92 -0.41 -11.38 10.56
CA ARG A 92 -0.77 -12.72 10.08
C ARG A 92 -1.99 -12.68 9.15
N ASN A 93 -2.14 -13.70 8.32
CA ASN A 93 -3.18 -13.80 7.28
C ASN A 93 -3.17 -12.58 6.34
N VAL A 94 -1.97 -12.21 5.89
CA VAL A 94 -1.73 -10.98 5.12
C VAL A 94 -2.09 -11.16 3.65
N ARG A 95 -2.84 -10.21 3.09
CA ARG A 95 -3.14 -10.11 1.66
C ARG A 95 -2.67 -8.77 1.09
N HIS A 96 -2.03 -8.81 -0.08
CA HIS A 96 -1.41 -7.64 -0.74
C HIS A 96 -0.42 -6.90 0.18
N GLY A 97 0.41 -7.64 0.95
CA GLY A 97 1.30 -7.07 1.98
C GLY A 97 2.33 -6.06 1.46
N LEU A 98 2.69 -6.14 0.17
CA LEU A 98 3.56 -5.15 -0.49
C LEU A 98 2.98 -3.73 -0.43
N PHE A 99 1.66 -3.59 -0.28
CA PHE A 99 0.97 -2.31 -0.13
C PHE A 99 1.33 -1.56 1.16
N LEU A 100 1.99 -2.21 2.14
CA LEU A 100 2.57 -1.55 3.32
C LEU A 100 3.88 -0.82 3.01
N LEU A 101 4.56 -1.15 1.91
CA LEU A 101 5.88 -0.62 1.59
C LEU A 101 5.90 0.92 1.46
N PRO A 102 4.99 1.59 0.72
CA PRO A 102 5.00 3.05 0.60
C PRO A 102 4.92 3.72 1.98
N PHE A 103 4.01 3.24 2.83
CA PHE A 103 3.80 3.78 4.16
C PHE A 103 5.00 3.57 5.08
N THR A 104 5.59 2.37 5.09
CA THR A 104 6.78 2.11 5.91
C THR A 104 7.99 2.92 5.44
N VAL A 105 8.10 3.21 4.14
CA VAL A 105 9.11 4.14 3.63
C VAL A 105 8.83 5.58 4.09
N ARG A 106 7.58 6.05 3.98
CA ARG A 106 7.17 7.40 4.39
C ARG A 106 7.41 7.65 5.88
N GLU A 107 7.07 6.68 6.73
CA GLU A 107 7.19 6.79 8.19
C GLU A 107 8.57 6.34 8.73
N ASN A 108 9.54 6.06 7.85
CA ASN A 108 10.88 5.58 8.20
C ASN A 108 10.91 4.27 9.04
N VAL A 109 9.96 3.37 8.78
CA VAL A 109 9.82 2.08 9.44
C VAL A 109 10.42 0.96 8.59
N ALA A 110 11.12 0.02 9.23
CA ALA A 110 11.58 -1.20 8.59
C ALA A 110 10.43 -2.22 8.40
N ILE A 111 10.47 -2.94 7.28
CA ILE A 111 9.50 -3.99 6.93
C ILE A 111 10.27 -5.28 6.63
N GLY A 112 9.85 -6.39 7.25
CA GLY A 112 10.39 -7.73 6.99
C GLY A 112 9.96 -8.27 5.61
N CYS A 113 10.85 -9.04 4.95
CA CYS A 113 10.66 -9.59 3.60
C CYS A 113 9.64 -10.75 3.58
N PRO A 114 8.79 -10.91 2.53
CA PRO A 114 7.50 -11.56 2.64
C PRO A 114 7.48 -13.12 2.55
N VAL A 115 8.48 -13.84 3.05
CA VAL A 115 8.59 -15.32 2.88
C VAL A 115 8.05 -16.14 4.08
N ASP A 116 7.51 -15.51 5.11
CA ASP A 116 7.02 -16.17 6.35
C ASP A 116 5.56 -15.73 6.68
N PRO A 117 4.60 -16.62 7.01
CA PRO A 117 3.22 -16.23 7.35
C PRO A 117 3.05 -15.23 8.51
N ALA A 118 4.12 -14.85 9.23
CA ALA A 118 4.15 -13.75 10.18
C ALA A 118 5.17 -12.66 9.80
N PHE A 119 4.71 -11.46 9.41
CA PHE A 119 5.58 -10.35 9.00
C PHE A 119 5.76 -9.30 10.10
N ALA A 120 7.01 -9.00 10.43
CA ALA A 120 7.35 -7.91 11.35
C ALA A 120 7.50 -6.58 10.60
N VAL A 121 6.84 -5.53 11.09
CA VAL A 121 7.05 -4.13 10.71
C VAL A 121 7.57 -3.39 11.94
N GLY A 122 8.75 -2.76 11.90
CA GLY A 122 9.32 -2.00 13.02
C GLY A 122 10.84 -1.81 12.98
N GLY A 123 11.33 -0.68 13.51
CA GLY A 123 12.75 -0.26 13.52
C GLY A 123 13.04 0.90 12.55
N GLU A 124 14.10 1.66 12.79
CA GLU A 124 14.48 2.81 11.95
C GLU A 124 15.15 2.38 10.64
N ARG A 125 14.80 3.04 9.55
CA ARG A 125 15.50 2.93 8.26
C ARG A 125 16.52 4.07 8.14
N THR A 126 17.68 3.78 7.53
CA THR A 126 18.79 4.75 7.41
C THR A 126 18.75 5.59 6.12
N LYS A 127 17.98 5.17 5.10
CA LYS A 127 17.74 5.91 3.84
C LYS A 127 16.50 5.39 3.10
N ASN A 128 15.87 6.20 2.25
CA ASN A 128 14.84 5.73 1.29
C ASN A 128 15.52 5.05 0.08
N PRO A 129 15.43 3.72 -0.08
CA PRO A 129 16.11 3.01 -1.17
C PRO A 129 15.41 3.18 -2.53
N TYR A 130 14.24 3.84 -2.58
CA TYR A 130 13.44 4.03 -3.79
C TYR A 130 13.53 5.45 -4.36
N ALA A 131 14.24 6.36 -3.69
CA ALA A 131 14.30 7.77 -4.08
C ALA A 131 14.70 7.98 -5.55
N GLU A 132 15.73 7.26 -6.02
CA GLU A 132 16.21 7.34 -7.41
C GLU A 132 15.17 6.83 -8.42
N LYS A 133 14.46 5.73 -8.08
CA LYS A 133 13.41 5.19 -8.94
C LYS A 133 12.23 6.14 -9.07
N LEU A 134 11.80 6.71 -7.94
CA LEU A 134 10.70 7.68 -7.92
C LEU A 134 11.07 8.93 -8.74
N ALA A 135 12.30 9.46 -8.57
CA ALA A 135 12.77 10.58 -9.39
C ALA A 135 12.81 10.26 -10.89
N ALA A 136 13.24 9.04 -11.25
CA ALA A 136 13.25 8.58 -12.64
C ALA A 136 11.82 8.46 -13.21
N ALA A 137 10.89 7.91 -12.43
CA ALA A 137 9.48 7.78 -12.78
C ALA A 137 8.81 9.14 -13.00
N GLU A 138 9.11 10.15 -12.17
CA GLU A 138 8.58 11.50 -12.40
C GLU A 138 9.16 12.18 -13.64
N THR A 139 10.41 11.87 -13.99
CA THR A 139 11.04 12.47 -15.19
C THR A 139 10.59 11.78 -16.48
N SER A 140 10.40 10.46 -16.43
CA SER A 140 10.23 9.63 -17.63
C SER A 140 8.80 9.12 -17.84
N GLY A 141 7.93 9.28 -16.83
CA GLY A 141 6.63 8.63 -16.78
C GLY A 141 6.71 7.15 -16.43
N ILE A 142 5.54 6.56 -16.19
CA ILE A 142 5.33 5.13 -15.98
C ILE A 142 4.32 4.60 -17.00
N SER A 143 4.55 3.37 -17.47
CA SER A 143 3.61 2.66 -18.34
C SER A 143 2.47 2.10 -17.49
N VAL A 144 1.26 2.61 -17.69
CA VAL A 144 0.06 2.18 -16.98
C VAL A 144 -0.83 1.30 -17.87
N ASP A 145 -1.37 0.23 -17.28
CA ASP A 145 -2.41 -0.60 -17.91
C ASP A 145 -3.74 0.15 -17.91
N ASP A 146 -4.16 0.61 -19.09
CA ASP A 146 -5.36 1.41 -19.28
C ASP A 146 -6.65 0.62 -18.97
N ARG A 147 -6.65 -0.72 -19.15
CA ARG A 147 -7.84 -1.54 -18.86
C ARG A 147 -8.06 -1.64 -17.37
N LEU A 148 -6.97 -1.80 -16.63
CA LEU A 148 -6.97 -1.90 -15.18
C LEU A 148 -7.29 -0.55 -14.53
N LEU A 149 -6.76 0.54 -15.07
CA LEU A 149 -7.12 1.87 -14.60
C LEU A 149 -8.61 2.17 -14.85
N ALA A 150 -9.17 1.69 -15.96
CA ALA A 150 -10.59 1.88 -16.27
C ALA A 150 -11.54 1.01 -15.43
N SER A 151 -11.07 -0.10 -14.84
CA SER A 151 -11.87 -0.94 -13.94
C SER A 151 -11.94 -0.40 -12.51
N ILE A 152 -11.10 0.58 -12.17
CA ILE A 152 -11.04 1.32 -10.89
C ILE A 152 -11.82 2.64 -11.02
#